data_AF-A0A0D9A4U9-F1
#
_entry.id   AF-A0A0D9A4U9-F1
#
_cell.length_a   1.000
_cell.length_b   1.000
_cell.length_c   1.000
_cell.angle_alpha   90.00
_cell.angle_beta   90.00
_cell.angle_gamma   90.00
#
_symmetry.space_group_name_H-M   'P 1'
#
loop_
_entity.id
_entity.type
_entity.pdbx_description
1 polymer ?
#
loop_
_entity_poly.entity_id
_entity_poly.type
_entity_poly.pdbx_seq_one_letter_code
_entity_poly.pdbx_strand_id
1 'polypeptide(L)'
;MKFAKISQKLALWAGSPKTFMAALILIFLWGLSGPIFGYNDTWQLVINTSTTIITFLMVFLIQNTQNRDTDILHLKIDELLRVNKEAQNAMLGLELLDLKQLEALRKHYRAMGEKDVHALEGLAAANKRKQDLNEC
;
A
#
# COMPACT_ATOMS: atom_id res chain seq x y z
N MET A 1 20.66 13.06 6.13
CA MET A 1 19.50 13.58 6.91
C MET A 1 18.67 14.66 6.19
N LYS A 2 19.26 15.61 5.42
CA LYS A 2 18.49 16.70 4.78
C LYS A 2 17.59 16.25 3.63
N PHE A 3 18.08 15.39 2.73
CA PHE A 3 17.31 14.87 1.58
C PHE A 3 16.06 14.11 2.01
N ALA A 4 16.19 13.11 2.89
CA ALA A 4 15.05 12.31 3.35
C ALA A 4 13.90 13.15 3.95
N LYS A 5 14.22 14.20 4.72
CA LYS A 5 13.20 15.13 5.28
C LYS A 5 12.49 15.93 4.18
N ILE A 6 13.22 16.36 3.16
CA ILE A 6 12.66 17.09 2.01
C ILE A 6 11.77 16.15 1.19
N SER A 7 12.27 14.96 0.86
CA SER A 7 11.53 13.94 0.11
C SER A 7 10.24 13.52 0.82
N GLN A 8 10.25 13.35 2.15
CA GLN A 8 9.04 13.06 2.91
C GLN A 8 8.03 14.21 2.90
N LYS A 9 8.49 15.45 3.08
CA LYS A 9 7.59 16.61 2.99
C LYS A 9 6.96 16.73 1.60
N LEU A 10 7.76 16.51 0.56
CA LEU A 10 7.30 16.52 -0.83
C LEU A 10 6.30 15.39 -1.08
N ALA A 11 6.56 14.17 -0.60
CA ALA A 11 5.63 13.04 -0.75
C ALA A 11 4.30 13.29 -0.01
N LEU A 12 4.35 13.82 1.22
CA LEU A 12 3.15 14.19 1.98
C LEU A 12 2.34 15.30 1.29
N TRP A 13 3.02 16.30 0.74
CA TRP A 13 2.38 17.34 -0.05
C TRP A 13 1.79 16.78 -1.34
N ALA A 14 2.54 15.97 -2.09
CA ALA A 14 2.07 15.39 -3.35
C ALA A 14 0.85 14.48 -3.17
N GLY A 15 0.74 13.77 -2.04
CA GLY A 15 -0.39 12.90 -1.72
C GLY A 15 -1.62 13.60 -1.12
N SER A 16 -1.57 14.92 -0.89
CA SER A 16 -2.68 15.62 -0.23
C SER A 16 -3.87 15.89 -1.17
N PRO A 17 -5.12 15.87 -0.69
CA PRO A 17 -6.28 16.21 -1.53
C PRO A 17 -6.24 17.63 -2.11
N LYS A 18 -5.61 18.58 -1.41
CA LYS A 18 -5.52 19.99 -1.85
C LYS A 18 -4.59 20.16 -3.05
N THR A 19 -3.46 19.46 -3.06
CA THR A 19 -2.52 19.46 -4.19
C THR A 19 -3.10 18.74 -5.39
N PHE A 20 -3.87 17.66 -5.19
CA PHE A 20 -4.61 17.02 -6.28
C PHE A 20 -5.60 17.99 -6.93
N MET A 21 -6.38 18.74 -6.13
CA MET A 21 -7.30 19.75 -6.65
C MET A 21 -6.56 20.86 -7.42
N ALA A 22 -5.43 21.34 -6.89
CA ALA A 22 -4.59 22.33 -7.58
C ALA A 22 -4.04 21.79 -8.91
N ALA A 23 -3.61 20.52 -8.96
CA ALA A 23 -3.14 19.88 -10.18
C ALA A 23 -4.24 19.77 -11.24
N LEU A 24 -5.47 19.43 -10.84
CA LEU A 24 -6.63 19.41 -11.75
C LEU A 24 -6.92 20.78 -12.35
N ILE A 25 -6.91 21.85 -11.53
CA ILE A 25 -7.10 23.22 -12.01
C ILE A 25 -6.00 23.58 -13.00
N LEU A 26 -4.76 23.22 -12.71
CA LEU A 26 -3.61 23.51 -13.57
C LEU A 26 -3.72 22.78 -14.92
N ILE A 27 -4.13 21.52 -14.92
CA ILE A 27 -4.41 20.74 -16.14
C ILE A 27 -5.56 21.39 -16.94
N PHE A 28 -6.61 21.86 -16.26
CA PHE A 28 -7.74 22.51 -16.92
C PHE A 28 -7.33 23.83 -17.58
N LEU A 29 -6.56 24.67 -16.88
CA LEU A 29 -6.00 25.92 -17.42
C LEU A 29 -5.06 25.65 -18.59
N TRP A 30 -4.26 24.58 -18.53
CA TRP A 30 -3.43 24.15 -19.65
C TRP A 30 -4.25 23.72 -20.86
N GLY A 31 -5.32 22.95 -20.64
CA GLY A 31 -6.27 22.57 -21.69
C GLY A 31 -6.89 23.78 -22.38
N LEU A 32 -7.27 24.80 -21.60
CA LEU A 32 -7.83 26.07 -22.10
C LEU A 32 -6.82 26.94 -22.86
N SER A 33 -5.51 26.78 -22.64
CA SER A 33 -4.50 27.48 -23.43
C SER A 33 -4.32 26.87 -24.83
N GLY A 34 -4.69 25.60 -25.01
CA GLY A 34 -4.56 24.87 -26.28
C GLY A 34 -5.16 25.56 -27.50
N PRO A 35 -6.41 26.07 -27.46
CA PRO A 35 -7.02 26.80 -28.57
C PRO A 35 -6.28 28.09 -28.95
N ILE A 36 -5.65 28.76 -27.98
CA ILE A 36 -4.86 29.99 -28.23
C ILE A 36 -3.58 29.66 -28.99
N PHE A 37 -2.96 28.50 -28.70
CA PHE A 37 -1.72 28.04 -29.33
C PHE A 37 -1.94 27.08 -30.51
N GLY A 38 -3.20 26.86 -30.91
CA GLY A 38 -3.55 25.99 -32.03
C GLY A 38 -3.19 24.51 -31.83
N TYR A 39 -3.11 24.04 -30.57
CA TYR A 39 -2.70 22.67 -30.22
C TYR A 39 -1.40 22.19 -30.92
N ASN A 40 -0.45 23.11 -31.10
CA ASN A 40 0.80 22.84 -31.81
C ASN A 40 1.72 21.84 -31.08
N ASP A 41 2.77 21.40 -31.78
CA ASP A 41 3.73 20.42 -31.25
C ASP A 41 4.43 20.91 -29.98
N THR A 42 4.69 22.21 -29.83
CA THR A 42 5.27 22.79 -28.62
C THR A 42 4.34 22.65 -27.41
N TRP A 43 3.04 22.89 -27.61
CA TRP A 43 2.02 22.75 -26.57
C TRP A 43 1.92 21.29 -26.08
N GLN A 44 1.96 20.32 -26.99
CA GLN A 44 1.96 18.90 -26.62
C GLN A 44 3.28 18.47 -25.97
N LEU A 45 4.42 18.93 -26.51
CA LEU A 45 5.75 18.58 -26.01
C LEU A 45 5.93 19.01 -24.55
N VAL A 46 5.52 20.23 -24.20
CA VAL A 46 5.68 20.76 -22.84
C VAL A 46 4.99 19.87 -21.81
N ILE A 47 3.75 19.44 -22.05
CA ILE A 47 3.02 18.61 -21.07
C ILE A 47 3.55 17.18 -21.01
N ASN A 48 3.91 16.60 -22.15
CA ASN A 48 4.47 15.25 -22.22
C ASN A 48 5.83 15.18 -21.51
N THR A 49 6.74 16.11 -21.81
CA THR A 49 8.06 16.18 -21.18
C THR A 49 7.95 16.46 -19.69
N SER A 50 7.10 17.43 -19.29
CA SER A 50 6.93 17.78 -17.87
C SER A 50 6.38 16.61 -17.05
N THR A 51 5.36 15.93 -17.56
CA THR A 51 4.74 14.78 -16.87
C THR A 51 5.74 13.64 -16.72
N THR A 52 6.58 13.41 -17.73
CA THR A 52 7.63 12.38 -17.69
C THR A 52 8.65 12.67 -16.58
N ILE A 53 9.15 13.91 -16.50
CA ILE A 53 10.09 14.33 -15.46
C ILE A 53 9.46 14.19 -14.07
N ILE A 54 8.23 14.67 -13.88
CA ILE A 54 7.49 14.57 -12.62
C ILE A 54 7.32 13.11 -12.21
N THR A 55 6.93 12.24 -13.15
CA THR A 55 6.74 10.80 -12.89
C THR A 55 8.05 10.15 -12.46
N PHE A 56 9.15 10.45 -13.15
CA PHE A 56 10.47 9.93 -12.81
C PHE A 56 10.88 10.34 -11.39
N LEU A 57 10.70 11.61 -11.03
CA LEU A 57 10.95 12.11 -9.67
C LEU A 57 10.03 11.45 -8.64
N MET A 58 8.75 11.23 -8.98
CA MET A 58 7.77 10.59 -8.11
C MET A 58 8.17 9.15 -7.77
N VAL A 59 8.72 8.40 -8.73
CA VAL A 59 9.24 7.05 -8.46
C VAL A 59 10.31 7.08 -7.36
N PHE A 60 11.27 8.01 -7.41
CA PHE A 60 12.27 8.14 -6.35
C PHE A 60 11.66 8.55 -5.00
N LEU A 61 10.68 9.48 -5.00
CA LEU A 61 10.00 9.89 -3.77
C LEU A 61 9.23 8.74 -3.14
N ILE A 62 8.53 7.95 -3.96
CA ILE A 62 7.81 6.76 -3.53
C ILE A 62 8.79 5.74 -2.98
N GLN A 63 9.87 5.41 -3.70
CA GLN A 63 10.89 4.46 -3.23
C GLN A 63 11.52 4.89 -1.91
N ASN A 64 11.88 6.16 -1.75
CA ASN A 64 12.45 6.68 -0.50
C ASN A 64 11.44 6.58 0.67
N THR A 65 10.16 6.85 0.41
CA THR A 65 9.11 6.75 1.43
C THR A 65 8.85 5.29 1.80
N GLN A 66 8.69 4.42 0.79
CA GLN A 66 8.49 2.99 0.96
C GLN A 66 9.66 2.32 1.69
N ASN A 67 10.91 2.62 1.33
CA ASN A 67 12.07 2.04 2.01
C ASN A 67 12.06 2.36 3.51
N ARG A 68 11.71 3.60 3.87
CA ARG A 68 11.64 4.02 5.26
C ARG A 68 10.46 3.40 6.02
N ASP A 69 9.31 3.26 5.36
CA ASP A 69 8.12 2.65 5.97
C ASP A 69 8.35 1.14 6.21
N THR A 70 9.08 0.47 5.32
CA THR A 70 9.55 -0.91 5.51
C THR A 70 10.46 -1.04 6.73
N ASP A 71 11.46 -0.16 6.88
CA ASP A 71 12.35 -0.15 8.04
C ASP A 71 11.58 0.02 9.37
N ILE A 72 10.60 0.92 9.39
CA ILE A 72 9.75 1.17 10.57
C ILE A 72 8.87 -0.05 10.87
N LEU A 73 8.38 -0.74 9.83
CA LEU A 73 7.57 -1.95 9.98
C LEU A 73 8.39 -3.08 10.61
N HIS A 74 9.63 -3.29 10.16
CA HIS A 74 10.55 -4.26 10.79
C HIS A 74 10.79 -3.94 12.27
N LEU A 75 11.11 -2.69 12.61
CA LEU A 75 11.28 -2.26 14.00
C LEU A 75 10.04 -2.52 14.88
N LYS A 76 8.84 -2.27 14.34
CA LYS A 76 7.58 -2.55 15.06
C LYS A 76 7.40 -4.06 15.30
N ILE A 77 7.73 -4.89 14.31
CA ILE A 77 7.68 -6.36 14.46
C ILE A 77 8.70 -6.81 15.51
N ASP A 78 9.92 -6.31 15.46
CA ASP A 78 10.98 -6.67 16.40
C ASP A 78 10.59 -6.36 17.86
N GLU A 79 9.93 -5.21 18.09
CA GLU A 79 9.42 -4.86 19.42
C GLU A 79 8.27 -5.78 19.86
N LEU A 80 7.36 -6.16 18.96
CA LEU A 80 6.30 -7.14 19.24
C LEU A 80 6.86 -8.54 19.55
N LEU A 81 7.92 -8.96 18.85
CA LEU A 81 8.61 -10.22 19.11
C LEU A 81 9.34 -10.17 20.46
N ARG A 82 9.98 -9.04 20.80
CA ARG A 82 10.66 -8.86 22.08
C ARG A 82 9.73 -8.99 23.28
N VAL A 83 8.49 -8.48 23.18
CA VAL A 83 7.50 -8.61 24.26
C VAL A 83 6.80 -9.98 24.29
N ASN A 84 6.95 -10.80 23.23
CA ASN A 84 6.35 -12.11 23.10
C ASN A 84 7.42 -13.21 22.91
N LYS A 85 7.84 -13.84 24.02
CA LYS A 85 8.85 -14.93 24.03
C LYS A 85 8.51 -16.11 23.11
N GLU A 86 7.24 -16.43 22.90
CA GLU A 86 6.83 -17.51 22.00
C GLU A 86 7.01 -17.11 20.53
N ALA A 87 6.71 -15.87 20.18
CA ALA A 87 6.91 -15.35 18.83
C ALA A 87 8.40 -15.15 18.50
N GLN A 88 9.23 -14.75 19.47
CA GLN A 88 10.68 -14.63 19.31
C GLN A 88 11.33 -15.98 18.95
N ASN A 89 10.95 -17.06 19.64
CA ASN A 89 11.43 -18.41 19.33
C ASN A 89 10.94 -18.91 17.96
N ALA A 90 9.71 -18.57 17.55
CA ALA A 90 9.21 -18.91 16.23
C ALA A 90 9.92 -18.15 15.09
N MET A 91 10.34 -16.90 15.32
CA MET A 91 11.00 -16.08 14.30
C MET A 91 12.49 -16.39 14.14
N LEU A 92 13.21 -16.68 15.23
CA LEU A 92 14.59 -17.21 15.18
C LEU A 92 14.70 -18.52 14.37
N GLY A 93 13.62 -19.31 14.31
CA GLY A 93 13.56 -20.50 13.47
C GLY A 93 13.35 -20.22 11.98
N LEU A 94 12.74 -19.08 11.59
CA LEU A 94 12.37 -18.76 10.19
C LEU A 94 13.57 -18.51 9.28
N GLU A 95 14.66 -17.93 9.79
CA GLU A 95 15.88 -17.72 9.02
C GLU A 95 16.68 -19.02 8.79
N LEU A 96 16.42 -20.05 9.60
CA LEU A 96 17.04 -21.39 9.53
C LEU A 96 16.18 -22.40 8.75
N LEU A 97 14.98 -22.01 8.34
CA LEU A 97 14.01 -22.88 7.67
C LEU A 97 14.31 -22.96 6.16
N ASP A 98 14.57 -24.19 5.68
CA ASP A 98 14.68 -24.48 4.25
C ASP A 98 13.33 -24.25 3.53
N LEU A 99 13.37 -24.00 2.21
CA LEU A 99 12.21 -23.66 1.37
C LEU A 99 11.02 -24.62 1.56
N LYS A 100 11.28 -25.92 1.68
CA LYS A 100 10.23 -26.93 1.90
C LYS A 100 9.54 -26.79 3.25
N GLN A 101 10.29 -26.41 4.28
CA GLN A 101 9.75 -26.22 5.62
C GLN A 101 8.98 -24.91 5.74
N LEU A 102 9.42 -23.85 5.04
CA LEU A 102 8.68 -22.60 4.91
C LEU A 102 7.33 -22.81 4.20
N GLU A 103 7.30 -23.63 3.16
CA GLU A 103 6.07 -23.99 2.45
C GLU A 103 5.12 -24.82 3.33
N ALA A 104 5.65 -25.76 4.11
CA ALA A 104 4.86 -26.53 5.08
C ALA A 104 4.25 -25.63 6.17
N LEU A 105 5.02 -24.67 6.69
CA LEU A 105 4.54 -23.69 7.66
C LEU A 105 3.45 -22.80 7.06
N ARG A 106 3.64 -22.31 5.83
CA ARG A 106 2.65 -21.52 5.09
C ARG A 106 1.34 -22.29 4.89
N LYS A 107 1.44 -23.59 4.59
CA LYS A 107 0.28 -24.48 4.42
C LYS A 107 -0.46 -24.69 5.75
N HIS A 108 0.27 -24.82 6.86
CA HIS A 108 -0.33 -24.94 8.19
C HIS A 108 -1.14 -23.69 8.58
N TYR A 109 -0.57 -22.49 8.40
CA TYR A 109 -1.29 -21.24 8.68
C TYR A 109 -2.49 -21.01 7.76
N ARG A 110 -2.40 -21.36 6.48
CA ARG A 110 -3.55 -21.32 5.57
C ARG A 110 -4.68 -22.23 6.02
N ALA A 111 -4.35 -23.45 6.43
CA ALA A 111 -5.35 -24.41 6.91
C ALA A 111 -6.02 -23.97 8.21
N MET A 112 -5.33 -23.24 9.09
CA MET A 112 -5.96 -22.62 10.26
C MET A 112 -6.92 -21.50 9.86
N GLY A 113 -6.52 -20.61 8.95
CA GLY A 113 -7.39 -19.54 8.44
C GLY A 113 -8.65 -20.06 7.72
N GLU A 114 -8.54 -21.13 6.93
CA GLU A 114 -9.69 -21.76 6.27
C GLU A 114 -10.67 -22.38 7.28
N LYS A 115 -10.17 -22.98 8.37
CA LYS A 115 -11.03 -23.54 9.43
C LYS A 115 -11.82 -22.45 10.16
N ASP A 116 -11.18 -21.32 10.45
CA ASP A 116 -11.85 -20.20 11.11
C ASP A 116 -12.90 -19.56 10.19
N VAL A 117 -12.61 -19.44 8.89
CA VAL A 117 -13.59 -18.94 7.90
C VAL A 117 -14.78 -19.89 7.77
N HIS A 118 -14.57 -21.20 7.67
CA HIS A 118 -15.67 -22.17 7.62
C HIS A 118 -16.49 -22.24 8.91
N ALA A 119 -15.85 -22.03 10.07
CA ALA A 119 -16.56 -21.91 11.34
C ALA A 119 -17.47 -20.66 11.34
N LEU A 120 -17.00 -19.53 10.81
CA LEU A 120 -17.79 -18.30 10.67
C LEU A 120 -18.95 -18.46 9.67
N GLU A 121 -18.72 -19.14 8.55
CA GLU A 121 -19.78 -19.46 7.57
C GLU A 121 -20.84 -20.40 8.17
N GLY A 122 -20.42 -21.41 8.94
CA GLY A 122 -21.31 -22.32 9.66
C GLY A 122 -22.17 -21.61 10.70
N LEU A 123 -21.60 -20.64 11.43
CA LEU A 123 -22.33 -19.79 12.36
C LEU A 123 -23.32 -18.87 11.63
N ALA A 124 -22.93 -18.29 10.49
CA ALA A 124 -23.82 -17.46 9.67
C ALA A 124 -24.99 -18.27 9.09
N ALA A 125 -24.73 -19.50 8.61
CA ALA A 125 -25.75 -20.40 8.08
C ALA A 125 -26.71 -20.92 9.17
N ALA A 126 -26.19 -21.22 10.36
CA ALA A 126 -27.01 -21.61 11.51
C ALA A 126 -27.90 -20.46 12.00
N ASN A 127 -27.37 -19.23 11.98
CA ASN A 127 -28.12 -18.04 12.36
C ASN A 127 -29.24 -17.73 11.34
N LYS A 128 -28.96 -17.88 10.04
CA LYS A 128 -29.97 -17.74 8.97
C LYS A 128 -31.09 -18.77 9.09
N ARG A 129 -30.76 -20.04 9.36
CA ARG A 129 -31.76 -21.10 9.58
C ARG A 129 -32.66 -20.82 10.80
N LYS A 130 -32.10 -20.24 11.86
CA LYS A 130 -32.87 -19.86 13.07
C LYS A 130 -33.79 -18.66 12.81
N GLN A 131 -33.40 -17.77 11.91
CA GLN A 131 -34.23 -16.65 11.46
C GLN A 131 -35.40 -17.15 10.58
N ASP A 132 -35.15 -18.04 9.62
CA ASP A 132 -36.19 -18.65 8.79
C ASP A 132 -37.21 -19.47 9.62
N LEU A 133 -36.79 -20.11 10.72
CA LEU A 133 -37.69 -20.85 11.61
C LEU A 133 -38.60 -19.96 12.45
N ASN A 134 -38.23 -18.70 12.68
CA ASN A 134 -39.00 -17.74 13.48
C ASN A 134 -40.01 -16.95 12.63
N GLU A 135 -39.99 -17.10 11.31
CA GLU A 135 -40.90 -16.44 10.36
C GLU A 135 -42.03 -17.37 9.86
N CYS A 136 -42.14 -18.59 10.38
CA CYS A 136 -43.27 -19.53 10.21
C CYS A 136 -44.16 -19.56 11.46
#